data_AF-A0A8J6BJI9-F1
#
_entry.id   AF-A0A8J6BJI9-F1
#
_cell.length_a   1.000
_cell.length_b   1.000
_cell.length_c   1.000
_cell.angle_alpha   90.00
_cell.angle_beta   90.00
_cell.angle_gamma   90.00
#
_symmetry.space_group_name_H-M   'P 1'
#
loop_
_entity.id
_entity.type
_entity.pdbx_description
1 polymer ?
#
loop_
_entity_poly.entity_id
_entity_poly.type
_entity_poly.pdbx_seq_one_letter_code
_entity_poly.pdbx_strand_id
1 'polypeptide(L)'
;MNRTERLARDIMKDMGGHHIVALCVLKGGYKFFADLLDYIKALNRNSDRSIPMTVDFIRLKSYCNDQSTGDIKVIGGDDLSTLTGKVGIDCDDIIDTGKTMKTLLAMLQKYNPKMVKVASLLVKRTPRSVGYRPD
;
A
#
# COMPACT_ATOMS: atom_id res chain seq x y z
N MET A 1 -12.50 14.08 13.46
CA MET A 1 -11.70 12.92 13.04
C MET A 1 -11.77 12.81 11.53
N ASN A 2 -10.65 13.01 10.83
CA ASN A 2 -10.58 12.91 9.37
C ASN A 2 -10.59 11.42 8.94
N ARG A 3 -10.99 11.11 7.70
CA ARG A 3 -10.99 9.73 7.15
C ARG A 3 -9.62 9.07 7.22
N THR A 4 -8.54 9.81 6.94
CA THR A 4 -7.16 9.28 7.02
C THR A 4 -6.79 8.88 8.44
N GLU A 5 -7.19 9.67 9.44
CA GLU A 5 -6.98 9.35 10.85
C GLU A 5 -7.78 8.10 11.27
N ARG A 6 -9.01 7.95 10.76
CA ARG A 6 -9.80 6.73 10.98
C ARG A 6 -9.14 5.50 10.40
N LEU A 7 -8.67 5.59 9.16
CA LEU A 7 -7.97 4.50 8.48
C LEU A 7 -6.69 4.11 9.24
N ALA A 8 -5.94 5.07 9.76
CA ALA A 8 -4.77 4.78 10.60
C ALA A 8 -5.13 3.96 11.85
N ARG A 9 -6.27 4.26 12.50
CA ARG A 9 -6.74 3.48 13.66
C ARG A 9 -7.17 2.07 13.27
N ASP A 10 -7.88 1.94 12.14
CA ASP A 10 -8.30 0.63 11.63
C ASP A 10 -7.09 -0.25 11.29
N ILE A 11 -6.08 0.32 10.61
CA ILE A 11 -4.79 -0.32 10.33
C ILE A 11 -4.08 -0.77 11.62
N MET A 12 -3.95 0.13 12.60
CA MET A 12 -3.29 -0.18 13.88
C MET A 12 -4.01 -1.27 14.66
N LYS A 13 -5.34 -1.36 14.53
CA LYS A 13 -6.15 -2.41 15.15
C LYS A 13 -5.95 -3.76 14.46
N ASP A 14 -5.96 -3.78 13.13
CA ASP A 14 -5.90 -5.02 12.33
C ASP A 14 -4.49 -5.60 12.24
N MET A 15 -3.46 -4.75 12.29
CA MET A 15 -2.05 -5.11 12.08
C MET A 15 -1.23 -5.01 13.37
N GLY A 16 -1.91 -4.72 14.49
CA GLY A 16 -1.32 -4.54 15.81
C GLY A 16 -0.43 -5.71 16.24
N GLY A 17 0.82 -5.42 16.62
CA GLY A 17 1.76 -6.43 17.16
C GLY A 17 2.60 -7.18 16.13
N HIS A 18 2.61 -6.75 14.86
CA HIS A 18 3.50 -7.28 13.83
C HIS A 18 4.36 -6.17 13.22
N HIS A 19 5.56 -6.51 12.73
CA HIS A 19 6.38 -5.56 11.99
C HIS A 19 5.68 -5.19 10.69
N ILE A 20 5.35 -3.90 10.55
CA ILE A 20 4.69 -3.33 9.38
C ILE A 20 5.74 -2.85 8.37
N VAL A 21 5.58 -3.21 7.11
CA VAL A 21 6.26 -2.56 5.98
C VAL A 21 5.23 -1.73 5.24
N ALA A 22 5.36 -0.41 5.34
CA ALA A 22 4.49 0.55 4.67
C ALA A 22 5.11 0.90 3.31
N LEU A 23 4.46 0.46 2.25
CA LEU A 23 4.88 0.61 0.86
C LEU A 23 4.02 1.68 0.19
N CYS A 24 4.66 2.71 -0.37
CA CYS A 24 3.97 3.76 -1.10
C CYS A 24 4.13 3.57 -2.62
N VAL A 25 3.03 3.63 -3.35
CA VAL A 25 3.04 3.68 -4.81
C VAL A 25 3.20 5.13 -5.28
N LEU A 26 4.35 5.43 -5.87
CA LEU A 26 4.66 6.75 -6.43
C LEU A 26 4.10 6.91 -7.86
N LYS A 27 3.72 8.13 -8.26
CA LYS A 27 3.94 9.41 -7.55
C LYS A 27 2.72 9.89 -6.75
N GLY A 28 1.50 9.57 -7.17
CA GLY A 28 0.27 10.19 -6.64
C GLY A 28 0.03 9.92 -5.15
N GLY A 29 0.35 8.70 -4.69
CA GLY A 29 0.13 8.25 -3.32
C GLY A 29 0.93 9.00 -2.24
N TYR A 30 1.99 9.74 -2.58
CA TYR A 30 2.97 10.21 -1.59
C TYR A 30 2.36 11.09 -0.49
N LYS A 31 1.43 12.00 -0.84
CA LYS A 31 0.85 12.94 0.13
C LYS A 31 -0.12 12.23 1.08
N PHE A 32 -0.99 11.39 0.51
CA PHE A 32 -1.89 10.54 1.30
C PHE A 32 -1.10 9.61 2.22
N PHE A 33 -0.06 8.98 1.70
CA PHE A 33 0.82 8.09 2.43
C PHE A 33 1.53 8.80 3.59
N ALA A 34 2.08 9.99 3.37
CA ALA A 34 2.73 10.78 4.40
C ALA A 34 1.76 11.13 5.54
N ASP A 35 0.56 11.62 5.19
CA ASP A 35 -0.46 11.96 6.18
C ASP A 35 -0.90 10.72 6.98
N LEU A 36 -1.08 9.57 6.31
CA LEU A 36 -1.42 8.30 6.96
C LEU A 36 -0.33 7.81 7.92
N LEU A 37 0.93 7.87 7.49
CA LEU A 37 2.09 7.50 8.32
C LEU A 37 2.21 8.38 9.55
N ASP A 38 1.95 9.68 9.44
CA ASP A 38 2.01 10.60 10.58
C ASP A 38 0.96 10.24 11.64
N TYR A 39 -0.27 9.90 11.22
CA TYR A 39 -1.29 9.39 12.14
C TYR A 39 -0.90 8.04 12.77
N ILE A 40 -0.38 7.09 11.97
CA ILE A 40 0.09 5.80 12.48
C ILE A 40 1.20 6.00 13.53
N LYS A 41 2.19 6.85 13.25
CA LYS A 41 3.28 7.18 14.18
C LYS A 41 2.75 7.83 15.46
N ALA A 42 1.80 8.76 15.35
CA ALA A 42 1.19 9.39 16.52
C ALA A 42 0.45 8.37 17.40
N LEU A 43 -0.32 7.47 16.80
CA LEU A 43 -1.00 6.38 17.51
C LEU A 43 -0.01 5.42 18.17
N ASN A 44 1.08 5.08 17.47
CA ASN A 44 2.11 4.18 17.96
C ASN A 44 2.89 4.77 19.16
N ARG A 45 3.16 6.09 19.15
CA ARG A 45 3.81 6.80 20.27
C ARG A 45 2.94 6.90 21.52
N ASN A 46 1.63 6.97 21.34
CA ASN A 46 0.65 7.14 22.42
C ASN A 46 0.06 5.81 22.91
N SER A 47 0.62 4.68 22.46
CA SER A 47 0.17 3.32 22.76
C SER A 47 1.18 2.63 23.68
N ASP A 48 0.69 1.77 24.58
CA ASP A 48 1.55 0.93 25.45
C ASP A 48 2.36 -0.11 24.66
N ARG A 49 2.06 -0.28 23.36
CA ARG A 49 2.74 -1.21 22.45
C ARG A 49 3.36 -0.46 21.28
N SER A 50 4.69 -0.48 21.22
CA SER A 50 5.46 0.03 20.08
C SER A 50 5.53 -1.02 18.97
N ILE A 51 5.04 -0.66 17.79
CA ILE A 51 5.08 -1.49 16.59
C ILE A 51 6.22 -1.03 15.68
N PRO A 52 7.21 -1.89 15.36
CA PRO A 52 8.25 -1.53 14.41
C PRO A 52 7.64 -1.35 13.02
N MET A 53 8.07 -0.30 12.32
CA MET A 53 7.59 0.04 10.99
C MET A 53 8.75 0.43 10.09
N THR A 54 8.78 -0.16 8.90
CA THR A 54 9.69 0.21 7.81
C THR A 54 8.89 0.89 6.70
N VAL A 55 9.47 1.88 6.04
CA VAL A 55 8.83 2.63 4.96
C VAL A 55 9.62 2.41 3.69
N ASP A 56 8.93 2.10 2.60
CA ASP A 56 9.55 1.92 1.28
C ASP A 56 8.67 2.55 0.18
N PHE A 57 9.28 2.86 -0.97
CA PHE A 57 8.64 3.55 -2.07
C PHE A 57 8.90 2.84 -3.39
N ILE A 58 7.84 2.45 -4.06
CA ILE A 58 7.91 1.84 -5.39
C ILE A 58 7.26 2.73 -6.43
N ARG A 59 7.72 2.63 -7.66
CA ARG A 59 7.06 3.25 -8.81
C ARG A 59 6.62 2.18 -9.78
N LEU A 60 5.34 2.18 -10.10
CA LEU A 60 4.78 1.30 -11.11
C LEU A 60 4.80 2.01 -12.47
N LYS A 61 5.36 1.36 -13.48
CA LYS A 61 5.21 1.76 -14.87
C LYS A 61 4.47 0.67 -15.63
N SER A 62 3.42 1.07 -16.33
CA SER A 62 2.58 0.21 -17.16
C SER A 62 2.91 0.30 -18.67
N TYR A 63 4.15 0.67 -19.03
CA TYR A 63 4.49 1.04 -20.41
C TYR A 63 5.81 0.46 -20.93
N CYS A 64 5.77 -0.03 -22.17
CA CYS A 64 6.83 0.05 -23.15
C CYS A 64 6.24 0.70 -24.42
N ASN A 65 6.77 1.85 -24.86
CA ASN A 65 6.51 2.49 -26.17
C ASN A 65 5.02 2.54 -26.59
N ASP A 66 4.23 3.35 -25.89
CA ASP A 66 2.85 3.74 -26.25
C ASP A 66 1.78 2.63 -26.30
N GLN A 67 2.12 1.37 -26.00
CA GLN A 67 1.15 0.29 -25.87
C GLN A 67 1.10 -0.27 -24.44
N SER A 68 -0.11 -0.47 -23.92
CA SER A 68 -0.33 -1.16 -22.64
C SER A 68 -0.15 -2.66 -22.86
N THR A 69 1.01 -3.19 -22.53
CA THR A 69 1.33 -4.63 -22.65
C THR A 69 0.70 -5.47 -21.54
N GLY A 70 0.12 -4.86 -20.51
CA GLY A 70 -0.37 -5.54 -19.31
C GLY A 70 0.73 -5.88 -18.29
N ASP A 71 2.00 -5.82 -18.69
CA ASP A 71 3.15 -6.04 -17.82
C ASP A 71 3.49 -4.77 -17.04
N ILE A 72 3.38 -4.86 -15.71
CA ILE A 72 3.76 -3.77 -14.81
C ILE A 72 5.20 -3.99 -14.36
N LYS A 73 6.06 -3.03 -14.66
CA LYS A 73 7.42 -2.99 -14.12
C LYS A 73 7.44 -2.14 -12.86
N VAL A 74 8.06 -2.69 -11.82
CA VAL A 74 8.32 -2.00 -10.57
C VAL A 74 9.71 -1.39 -10.64
N ILE A 75 9.80 -0.10 -10.36
CA ILE A 75 11.00 0.70 -10.46
C ILE A 75 11.21 1.41 -9.13
N GLY A 76 12.42 1.29 -8.59
CA GLY A 76 12.70 1.75 -7.24
C GLY A 76 12.08 0.83 -6.18
N GLY A 77 12.35 1.16 -4.93
CA GLY A 77 12.12 0.29 -3.78
C GLY A 77 13.41 -0.38 -3.33
N ASP A 78 13.51 -0.61 -2.02
CA ASP A 78 14.48 -1.55 -1.47
C ASP A 78 14.14 -2.98 -1.93
N ASP A 79 14.99 -3.95 -1.60
CA ASP A 79 14.71 -5.34 -1.94
C ASP A 79 13.37 -5.80 -1.36
N LEU A 80 12.41 -6.12 -2.24
CA LEU A 80 11.07 -6.57 -1.88
C LEU A 80 11.11 -7.89 -1.06
N SER A 81 12.25 -8.59 -1.04
CA SER A 81 12.49 -9.71 -0.12
C SER A 81 12.29 -9.34 1.35
N THR A 82 12.45 -8.06 1.71
CA THR A 82 12.24 -7.54 3.07
C THR A 82 10.79 -7.67 3.56
N LEU A 83 9.83 -7.93 2.65
CA LEU A 83 8.43 -8.21 2.97
C LEU A 83 8.18 -9.62 3.51
N THR A 84 9.13 -10.55 3.32
CA THR A 84 8.98 -11.95 3.71
C THR A 84 8.63 -12.08 5.19
N GLY A 85 7.51 -12.74 5.50
CA GLY A 85 7.06 -12.95 6.88
C GLY A 85 6.59 -11.68 7.62
N LYS A 86 6.59 -10.51 6.97
CA LYS A 86 6.11 -9.25 7.52
C LYS A 86 4.72 -8.90 7.00
N VAL A 87 4.11 -7.91 7.62
CA VAL A 87 2.79 -7.43 7.21
C VAL A 87 2.97 -6.17 6.35
N GLY A 88 2.51 -6.21 5.11
CA GLY A 88 2.64 -5.12 4.15
C GLY A 88 1.39 -4.24 4.12
N ILE A 89 1.57 -2.92 4.08
CA ILE A 89 0.52 -1.95 3.73
C ILE A 89 0.92 -1.31 2.41
N ASP A 90 0.12 -1.48 1.37
CA ASP A 90 0.29 -0.73 0.12
C ASP A 90 -0.62 0.49 0.13
N CYS A 91 -0.07 1.65 -0.25
CA CYS A 91 -0.80 2.92 -0.27
C CYS A 91 -0.81 3.55 -1.67
N ASP A 92 -2.01 3.78 -2.19
CA ASP A 92 -2.25 4.43 -3.48
C ASP A 92 -3.29 5.55 -3.36
N ASP A 93 -3.13 6.64 -4.11
CA ASP A 93 -4.06 7.78 -4.03
C ASP A 93 -5.42 7.44 -4.66
N ILE A 94 -5.43 6.72 -5.78
CA ILE A 94 -6.67 6.36 -6.47
C ILE A 94 -6.59 5.00 -7.19
N ILE A 95 -7.55 4.14 -6.85
CA ILE A 95 -7.83 2.94 -7.62
C ILE A 95 -8.83 3.28 -8.73
N ASP A 96 -8.37 3.36 -9.99
CA ASP A 96 -9.24 3.54 -11.17
C ASP A 96 -9.84 2.19 -11.63
N THR A 97 -9.11 1.42 -12.42
CA THR A 97 -9.61 0.13 -12.92
C THR A 97 -9.32 -1.02 -11.96
N GLY A 98 -8.27 -0.91 -11.13
CA GLY A 98 -7.79 -1.97 -10.24
C GLY A 98 -6.81 -2.95 -10.88
N LYS A 99 -6.48 -2.81 -12.18
CA LYS A 99 -5.50 -3.68 -12.86
C LYS A 99 -4.11 -3.56 -12.22
N THR A 100 -3.69 -2.33 -11.92
CA THR A 100 -2.40 -2.04 -11.29
C THR A 100 -2.23 -2.76 -9.96
N MET A 101 -3.25 -2.66 -9.10
CA MET A 101 -3.26 -3.31 -7.79
C MET A 101 -3.28 -4.83 -7.88
N LYS A 102 -4.06 -5.43 -8.80
CA LYS A 102 -4.04 -6.88 -8.99
C LYS A 102 -2.65 -7.39 -9.37
N THR A 103 -1.98 -6.73 -10.31
CA THR A 103 -0.64 -7.14 -10.74
C THR A 103 0.40 -6.92 -9.66
N LEU A 104 0.35 -5.78 -8.94
CA LEU A 104 1.24 -5.51 -7.82
C LEU A 104 1.08 -6.59 -6.73
N LEU A 105 -0.14 -6.86 -6.28
CA LEU A 105 -0.40 -7.87 -5.27
C LEU A 105 0.09 -9.27 -5.69
N ALA A 106 -0.16 -9.67 -6.94
CA ALA A 106 0.34 -10.94 -7.46
C ALA A 106 1.88 -11.01 -7.46
N MET A 107 2.56 -9.88 -7.65
CA MET A 107 4.01 -9.79 -7.55
C MET A 107 4.49 -9.83 -6.09
N LEU A 108 3.87 -9.07 -5.18
CA LEU A 108 4.23 -9.05 -3.76
C LEU A 108 4.04 -10.43 -3.10
N GLN A 109 3.01 -11.19 -3.50
CA GLN A 109 2.76 -12.54 -3.00
C GLN A 109 3.93 -13.51 -3.27
N LYS A 110 4.77 -13.27 -4.29
CA LYS A 110 5.95 -14.10 -4.57
C LYS A 110 7.01 -14.04 -3.47
N TYR A 111 6.97 -12.99 -2.64
CA TYR A 111 7.87 -12.80 -1.51
C TYR A 111 7.29 -13.34 -0.20
N ASN A 112 6.16 -14.06 -0.23
CA ASN A 112 5.50 -14.65 0.94
C ASN A 112 5.36 -13.69 2.14
N PRO A 113 4.76 -12.50 1.96
CA PRO A 113 4.40 -11.65 3.08
C PRO A 113 3.39 -12.37 3.97
N LYS A 114 3.43 -12.12 5.27
CA LYS A 114 2.49 -12.71 6.23
C LYS A 114 1.05 -12.29 5.93
N MET A 115 0.87 -11.03 5.56
CA MET A 115 -0.41 -10.45 5.16
C MET A 115 -0.12 -9.16 4.39
N VAL A 116 -0.95 -8.87 3.39
CA VAL A 116 -0.90 -7.61 2.65
C VAL A 116 -2.26 -6.94 2.78
N LYS A 117 -2.25 -5.66 3.13
CA LYS A 117 -3.43 -4.79 3.20
C LYS A 117 -3.24 -3.63 2.24
N VAL A 118 -4.29 -3.24 1.53
CA VAL A 118 -4.23 -2.11 0.59
C VAL A 118 -5.10 -0.98 1.09
N ALA A 119 -4.46 0.17 1.34
CA ALA A 119 -5.10 1.42 1.68
C ALA A 119 -5.17 2.33 0.45
N SER A 120 -6.36 2.84 0.13
CA SER A 120 -6.51 3.84 -0.92
C SER A 120 -7.41 4.98 -0.50
N LEU A 121 -7.03 6.21 -0.88
CA LEU A 121 -7.81 7.40 -0.58
C LEU A 121 -9.10 7.44 -1.39
N LEU A 122 -9.04 7.03 -2.67
CA LEU A 122 -10.16 7.07 -3.60
C LEU A 122 -10.32 5.76 -4.36
N VAL A 123 -11.56 5.30 -4.50
CA VAL A 123 -11.91 4.19 -5.39
C VAL A 123 -12.90 4.70 -6.42
N LYS A 124 -12.50 4.69 -7.69
CA LYS A 124 -13.34 5.17 -8.79
C LYS A 124 -14.41 4.14 -9.12
N ARG A 125 -15.66 4.60 -9.18
CA ARG A 125 -16.78 3.79 -9.69
C ARG A 125 -16.79 3.91 -11.22
N THR A 126 -16.25 2.90 -11.90
CA THR A 126 -16.18 2.86 -13.37
C THR A 126 -16.63 1.50 -13.91
N PRO A 127 -17.33 1.43 -15.05
CA PRO A 127 -17.65 0.17 -15.70
C PRO A 127 -16.41 -0.60 -16.18
N ARG A 128 -15.25 0.06 -16.27
CA ARG A 128 -13.95 -0.56 -16.63
C ARG A 128 -13.27 -1.25 -15.44
N SER A 129 -13.89 -1.23 -14.26
CA SER A 129 -13.33 -1.80 -13.04
C SER A 129 -13.23 -3.32 -13.17
N VAL A 130 -12.09 -3.89 -12.75
CA VAL A 130 -11.91 -5.35 -12.65
C VAL A 130 -12.46 -5.93 -11.35
N GLY A 131 -13.30 -5.18 -10.64
CA GLY A 131 -13.92 -5.59 -9.37
C GLY A 131 -13.00 -5.53 -8.15
N TYR A 132 -11.79 -4.98 -8.28
CA TYR A 132 -10.87 -4.85 -7.16
C TYR A 132 -11.41 -3.86 -6.12
N ARG A 133 -11.24 -4.19 -4.84
CA ARG A 133 -11.58 -3.35 -3.69
C ARG A 133 -10.39 -3.35 -2.73
N PRO A 134 -9.95 -2.17 -2.27
CA PRO A 134 -9.00 -2.09 -1.16
C PRO A 134 -9.64 -2.62 0.13
N ASP A 135 -8.79 -2.93 1.11
CA ASP A 135 -9.19 -3.44 2.42
C ASP A 135 -9.92 -2.40 3.28
#